data_AF-A0A1M6GKW6-F1
#
_entry.id   AF-A0A1M6GKW6-F1
#
_cell.length_a   1.000
_cell.length_b   1.000
_cell.length_c   1.000
_cell.angle_alpha   90.00
_cell.angle_beta   90.00
_cell.angle_gamma   90.00
#
_symmetry.space_group_name_H-M   'P 1'
#
loop_
_entity.id
_entity.type
_entity.pdbx_description
1 polymer ?
#
loop_
_entity_poly.entity_id
_entity_poly.type
_entity_poly.pdbx_seq_one_letter_code
_entity_poly.pdbx_strand_id
1 'polypeptide(L)'
;MRHIFASTTLLSVLVLGSCTDAQSDDKPGKGKKNKDKADDLTEELVPGLQKVGEMSKVTESSGLARANTAGTFYTHADAGNEPLLYKVDMTGRLLERSQLPFTNVDWESLAQDDKGTLFITDAGNNNSSRRDLAIYRLNPGTSETTKIRFAYADQRAFPPGKKERNFDCEASIWHAGKLYLFTKDRAQQRTSKVYTLPDQPGDQTARLLTSLSIPGEVTDASLSPNGQRLALLGREELFILDGSDLASALKATPRRFSLKGAGQTEGAVFLDDQTLMISTEEGFLYQYKIPQ
;
A
#
# COMPACT_ATOMS: atom_id res chain seq x y z
N MET A 1 -18.37 19.74 -59.38
CA MET A 1 -19.14 20.63 -58.47
C MET A 1 -18.28 20.79 -57.22
N ARG A 2 -17.69 21.95 -56.88
CA ARG A 2 -18.36 23.13 -56.25
C ARG A 2 -19.28 22.65 -55.12
N HIS A 3 -18.95 22.70 -53.82
CA HIS A 3 -18.83 23.85 -52.89
C HIS A 3 -19.60 23.42 -51.59
N ILE A 4 -19.41 23.92 -50.37
CA ILE A 4 -18.53 24.97 -49.80
C ILE A 4 -18.24 24.65 -48.30
N PHE A 5 -17.25 25.28 -47.65
CA PHE A 5 -17.00 25.20 -46.20
C PHE A 5 -17.91 26.17 -45.42
N ALA A 6 -18.32 25.81 -44.20
CA ALA A 6 -18.80 26.77 -43.20
C ALA A 6 -18.31 26.37 -41.80
N SER A 7 -17.71 27.33 -41.09
CA SER A 7 -17.22 27.21 -39.72
C SER A 7 -17.88 28.30 -38.87
N THR A 8 -18.27 27.99 -37.64
CA THR A 8 -18.90 28.95 -36.72
C THR A 8 -18.29 28.86 -35.34
N THR A 9 -17.45 29.85 -35.03
CA THR A 9 -16.92 30.14 -33.70
C THR A 9 -18.03 30.68 -32.80
N LEU A 10 -18.06 30.30 -31.51
CA LEU A 10 -18.87 30.98 -30.51
C LEU A 10 -17.97 31.70 -29.49
N LEU A 11 -18.33 32.93 -29.16
CA LEU A 11 -17.49 33.89 -28.43
C LEU A 11 -17.96 34.05 -26.98
N SER A 12 -17.03 34.03 -26.05
CA SER A 12 -17.25 34.30 -24.62
C SER A 12 -17.36 35.79 -24.31
N VAL A 13 -18.25 36.18 -23.39
CA VAL A 13 -18.36 37.55 -22.85
C VAL A 13 -18.42 37.50 -21.33
N LEU A 14 -17.47 38.17 -20.66
CA LEU A 14 -17.56 38.55 -19.25
C LEU A 14 -18.43 39.80 -19.10
N VAL A 15 -19.13 39.94 -17.98
CA VAL A 15 -19.63 41.23 -17.50
C VAL A 15 -19.11 41.47 -16.09
N LEU A 16 -18.48 42.64 -15.89
CA LEU A 16 -17.96 43.11 -14.60
C LEU A 16 -19.07 43.78 -13.78
N GLY A 17 -18.90 43.80 -12.46
CA GLY A 17 -19.88 44.37 -11.52
C GLY A 17 -19.77 45.89 -11.33
N SER A 18 -20.68 46.42 -10.50
CA SER A 18 -20.73 47.82 -10.07
C SER A 18 -21.04 47.90 -8.57
N CYS A 19 -20.29 48.71 -7.83
CA CYS A 19 -20.56 49.07 -6.43
C CYS A 19 -21.16 50.48 -6.35
N THR A 20 -22.02 50.76 -5.34
CA THR A 20 -21.92 51.93 -4.42
C THR A 20 -23.08 51.95 -3.38
N ASP A 21 -22.71 52.10 -2.10
CA ASP A 21 -23.20 53.05 -1.05
C ASP A 21 -24.70 53.43 -0.88
N ALA A 22 -25.25 53.82 0.29
CA ALA A 22 -24.92 53.67 1.73
C ALA A 22 -26.06 54.29 2.61
N GLN A 23 -25.97 54.20 3.95
CA GLN A 23 -26.78 54.92 5.00
C GLN A 23 -28.23 54.42 5.27
N SER A 24 -28.79 54.44 6.51
CA SER A 24 -28.26 54.64 7.89
C SER A 24 -29.25 54.12 8.98
N ASP A 25 -28.89 54.31 10.27
CA ASP A 25 -29.72 54.37 11.50
C ASP A 25 -29.66 53.19 12.52
N ASP A 26 -30.01 53.49 13.79
CA ASP A 26 -29.22 53.10 14.99
C ASP A 26 -30.03 52.45 16.15
N LYS A 27 -29.47 51.37 16.74
CA LYS A 27 -29.74 50.77 18.10
C LYS A 27 -31.14 50.19 18.47
N PRO A 28 -31.28 49.44 19.60
CA PRO A 28 -30.27 48.84 20.51
C PRO A 28 -30.35 47.30 20.63
N GLY A 29 -29.35 46.67 21.25
CA GLY A 29 -29.15 45.21 21.20
C GLY A 29 -29.83 44.34 22.28
N LYS A 30 -29.73 43.01 22.08
CA LYS A 30 -29.89 41.94 23.09
C LYS A 30 -28.79 40.90 22.91
N GLY A 31 -28.37 40.28 24.01
CA GLY A 31 -27.04 39.66 24.11
C GLY A 31 -26.89 38.22 23.61
N LYS A 32 -25.62 37.88 23.36
CA LYS A 32 -24.95 36.57 23.37
C LYS A 32 -25.82 35.31 23.20
N LYS A 33 -25.54 34.58 22.11
CA LYS A 33 -25.28 33.13 22.14
C LYS A 33 -24.44 32.71 20.93
N ASN A 34 -23.12 32.98 20.99
CA ASN A 34 -22.19 32.20 20.18
C ASN A 34 -22.27 30.75 20.68
N LYS A 35 -22.77 29.85 19.83
CA LYS A 35 -22.53 28.42 19.97
C LYS A 35 -21.31 28.09 19.12
N ASP A 36 -20.15 28.48 19.62
CA ASP A 36 -18.89 27.93 19.12
C ASP A 36 -18.80 26.48 19.64
N LYS A 37 -19.53 25.58 18.98
CA LYS A 37 -19.21 24.16 19.00
C LYS A 37 -17.94 23.98 18.19
N ALA A 38 -16.80 24.18 18.86
CA ALA A 38 -15.67 23.33 18.55
C ALA A 38 -16.15 21.91 18.90
N ASP A 39 -16.48 21.12 17.87
CA ASP A 39 -16.57 19.68 18.05
C ASP A 39 -15.13 19.21 18.30
N ASP A 40 -14.81 19.04 19.58
CA ASP A 40 -13.56 18.49 20.09
C ASP A 40 -13.51 17.00 19.71
N LEU A 41 -13.22 16.75 18.43
CA LEU A 41 -12.86 15.45 17.90
C LEU A 41 -11.49 15.08 18.45
N THR A 42 -11.49 14.71 19.72
CA THR A 42 -10.44 13.86 20.29
C THR A 42 -10.53 12.51 19.57
N GLU A 43 -9.80 12.39 18.46
CA GLU A 43 -9.55 11.09 17.84
C GLU A 43 -8.97 10.18 18.92
N GLU A 44 -9.69 9.09 19.20
CA GLU A 44 -9.32 8.15 20.25
C GLU A 44 -8.02 7.45 19.82
N LEU A 45 -6.90 7.95 20.35
CA LEU A 45 -5.56 7.51 19.97
C LEU A 45 -5.42 6.00 20.16
N VAL A 46 -5.23 5.29 19.05
CA VAL A 46 -4.95 3.84 19.04
C VAL A 46 -3.71 3.57 19.91
N PRO A 47 -3.82 2.83 21.03
CA PRO A 47 -2.69 2.62 21.93
C PRO A 47 -1.53 1.92 21.22
N GLY A 48 -0.34 2.52 21.32
CA GLY A 48 0.88 2.03 20.68
C GLY A 48 1.08 2.49 19.23
N LEU A 49 0.11 3.19 18.62
CA LEU A 49 0.24 3.81 17.29
C LEU A 49 0.67 5.26 17.42
N GLN A 50 1.82 5.60 16.84
CA GLN A 50 2.38 6.95 16.86
C GLN A 50 2.74 7.39 15.44
N LYS A 51 2.17 8.50 14.96
CA LYS A 51 2.63 9.16 13.75
C LYS A 51 4.05 9.71 13.98
N VAL A 52 5.00 9.34 13.14
CA VAL A 52 6.43 9.70 13.25
C VAL A 52 6.94 10.54 12.08
N GLY A 53 6.21 10.60 10.96
CA GLY A 53 6.69 11.27 9.76
C GLY A 53 5.67 11.37 8.62
N GLU A 54 6.14 11.91 7.50
CA GLU A 54 5.38 12.08 6.26
C GLU A 54 6.31 12.11 5.04
N MET A 55 6.03 11.26 4.06
CA MET A 55 6.75 11.10 2.80
C MET A 55 6.23 12.04 1.71
N SER A 56 6.19 13.35 1.98
CA SER A 56 5.67 14.43 1.09
C SER A 56 6.35 14.60 -0.30
N LYS A 57 7.18 13.63 -0.70
CA LYS A 57 7.90 13.51 -1.98
C LYS A 57 7.79 12.12 -2.62
N VAL A 58 6.90 11.27 -2.10
CA VAL A 58 6.46 9.99 -2.66
C VAL A 58 4.96 10.13 -2.89
N THR A 59 4.49 9.87 -4.11
CA THR A 59 3.06 9.79 -4.43
C THR A 59 2.59 8.37 -4.12
N GLU A 60 1.42 8.21 -3.50
CA GLU A 60 0.71 6.92 -3.35
C GLU A 60 1.66 5.79 -2.88
N SER A 61 2.23 5.92 -1.68
CA SER A 61 3.20 4.95 -1.15
C SER A 61 2.51 3.61 -0.89
N SER A 62 2.91 2.58 -1.63
CA SER A 62 2.22 1.28 -1.67
C SER A 62 2.97 0.13 -0.97
N GLY A 63 4.25 0.27 -0.59
CA GLY A 63 4.95 -0.81 0.14
C GLY A 63 6.24 -0.38 0.83
N LEU A 64 6.69 -1.14 1.84
CA LEU A 64 7.90 -0.82 2.62
C LEU A 64 8.88 -2.01 2.78
N ALA A 65 10.15 -1.77 2.49
CA ALA A 65 11.27 -2.63 2.91
C ALA A 65 12.33 -1.86 3.70
N ARG A 66 13.13 -2.56 4.51
CA ARG A 66 14.33 -1.94 5.12
C ARG A 66 15.32 -1.57 4.03
N ALA A 67 15.99 -0.43 4.15
CA ALA A 67 17.11 -0.09 3.28
C ALA A 67 18.45 -0.46 3.91
N ASN A 68 19.52 -0.36 3.12
CA ASN A 68 20.90 -0.71 3.51
C ASN A 68 21.53 0.20 4.61
N THR A 69 20.75 1.05 5.26
CA THR A 69 21.19 1.92 6.36
C THR A 69 20.14 1.85 7.47
N ALA A 70 20.57 1.65 8.72
CA ALA A 70 19.65 1.59 9.86
C ALA A 70 18.81 2.87 9.97
N GLY A 71 17.51 2.71 10.25
CA GLY A 71 16.56 3.84 10.28
C GLY A 71 16.20 4.41 8.91
N THR A 72 16.44 3.68 7.81
CA THR A 72 16.02 4.06 6.46
C THR A 72 15.26 2.92 5.78
N PHE A 73 14.35 3.28 4.87
CA PHE A 73 13.42 2.36 4.21
C PHE A 73 13.40 2.63 2.70
N TYR A 74 13.02 1.61 1.94
CA TYR A 74 12.65 1.73 0.54
C TYR A 74 11.12 1.66 0.40
N THR A 75 10.57 2.48 -0.50
CA THR A 75 9.16 2.46 -0.97
C THR A 75 9.14 2.66 -2.49
N HIS A 76 8.05 2.27 -3.14
CA HIS A 76 7.65 2.76 -4.46
C HIS A 76 6.32 3.52 -4.36
N ALA A 77 5.90 4.09 -5.49
CA ALA A 77 4.54 4.57 -5.72
C ALA A 77 3.65 3.44 -6.28
N ASP A 78 2.34 3.59 -6.14
CA ASP A 78 1.30 2.70 -6.67
C ASP A 78 1.22 2.73 -8.23
N ALA A 79 0.36 1.90 -8.80
CA ALA A 79 0.08 1.66 -10.21
C ALA A 79 0.27 2.86 -11.17
N GLY A 80 0.98 2.62 -12.28
CA GLY A 80 1.12 3.58 -13.38
C GLY A 80 1.96 4.83 -13.10
N ASN A 81 2.44 5.03 -11.87
CA ASN A 81 3.41 6.08 -11.53
C ASN A 81 4.80 5.82 -12.16
N GLU A 82 5.73 6.78 -12.02
CA GLU A 82 7.11 6.57 -12.46
C GLU A 82 7.74 5.36 -11.74
N PRO A 83 8.50 4.47 -12.43
CA PRO A 83 9.11 3.28 -11.84
C PRO A 83 10.36 3.63 -11.01
N LEU A 84 10.13 4.40 -9.94
CA LEU A 84 11.13 4.91 -9.02
C LEU A 84 11.12 4.11 -7.71
N LEU A 85 12.32 3.74 -7.26
CA LEU A 85 12.56 3.32 -5.89
C LEU A 85 12.97 4.56 -5.07
N TYR A 86 12.25 4.85 -3.99
CA TYR A 86 12.54 5.97 -3.09
C TYR A 86 13.19 5.44 -1.82
N LYS A 87 14.29 6.05 -1.38
CA LYS A 87 14.87 5.82 -0.05
C LYS A 87 14.46 6.95 0.89
N VAL A 88 13.90 6.63 2.05
CA VAL A 88 13.47 7.60 3.08
C VAL A 88 14.09 7.29 4.45
N ASP A 89 14.19 8.28 5.34
CA ASP A 89 14.46 8.04 6.77
C ASP A 89 13.18 7.83 7.59
N MET A 90 13.32 7.55 8.90
CA MET A 90 12.20 7.31 9.83
C MET A 90 11.17 8.45 9.95
N THR A 91 11.50 9.67 9.48
CA THR A 91 10.58 10.82 9.44
C THR A 91 9.91 11.02 8.07
N GLY A 92 10.21 10.15 7.10
CA GLY A 92 9.70 10.22 5.74
C GLY A 92 10.49 11.16 4.82
N ARG A 93 11.58 11.76 5.32
CA ARG A 93 12.45 12.61 4.52
C ARG A 93 13.14 11.78 3.44
N LEU A 94 12.89 12.16 2.18
CA LEU A 94 13.54 11.59 1.01
C LEU A 94 15.06 11.76 1.07
N LEU A 95 15.78 10.66 0.87
CA LEU A 95 17.23 10.57 0.82
C LEU A 95 17.74 10.32 -0.60
N GLU A 96 17.05 9.47 -1.36
CA GLU A 96 17.48 9.00 -2.68
C GLU A 96 16.26 8.65 -3.56
N ARG A 97 16.43 8.77 -4.88
CA ARG A 97 15.52 8.25 -5.90
C ARG A 97 16.33 7.48 -6.93
N SER A 98 15.97 6.22 -7.18
CA SER A 98 16.62 5.37 -8.18
C SER A 98 15.61 4.98 -9.27
N GLN A 99 15.89 5.35 -10.51
CA GLN A 99 15.09 4.96 -11.67
C GLN A 99 15.33 3.48 -12.00
N LEU A 100 14.27 2.67 -12.00
CA LEU A 100 14.36 1.25 -12.34
C LEU A 100 14.09 1.02 -13.84
N PRO A 101 14.73 0.00 -14.47
CA PRO A 101 14.60 -0.31 -15.89
C PRO A 101 13.34 -1.14 -16.20
N PHE A 102 12.24 -0.83 -15.52
CA PHE A 102 10.98 -1.56 -15.55
C PHE A 102 9.81 -0.59 -15.79
N THR A 103 8.61 -1.13 -15.96
CA THR A 103 7.37 -0.34 -15.97
C THR A 103 6.61 -0.65 -14.68
N ASN A 104 6.10 0.40 -14.04
CA ASN A 104 5.08 0.23 -13.01
C ASN A 104 3.73 0.02 -13.70
N VAL A 105 3.31 -1.24 -13.78
CA VAL A 105 1.98 -1.59 -14.29
C VAL A 105 0.97 -1.57 -13.13
N ASP A 106 1.27 -2.31 -12.06
CA ASP A 106 0.47 -2.43 -10.83
C ASP A 106 1.42 -2.95 -9.72
N TRP A 107 2.31 -2.07 -9.20
CA TRP A 107 3.30 -2.40 -8.17
C TRP A 107 2.73 -2.23 -6.76
N GLU A 108 2.69 -3.32 -5.99
CA GLU A 108 1.90 -3.37 -4.75
C GLU A 108 2.72 -3.63 -3.47
N SER A 109 3.87 -4.30 -3.54
CA SER A 109 4.64 -4.59 -2.31
C SER A 109 6.14 -4.82 -2.52
N LEU A 110 6.87 -4.68 -1.41
CA LEU A 110 8.33 -4.78 -1.31
C LEU A 110 8.77 -5.86 -0.30
N ALA A 111 9.20 -7.00 -0.81
CA ALA A 111 9.89 -8.01 -0.01
C ALA A 111 11.43 -7.82 -0.07
N GLN A 112 12.15 -8.34 0.92
CA GLN A 112 13.62 -8.28 1.01
C GLN A 112 14.22 -9.59 1.54
N ASP A 113 15.35 -10.04 0.98
CA ASP A 113 16.13 -11.17 1.52
C ASP A 113 17.16 -10.75 2.60
N ASP A 114 17.73 -11.74 3.30
CA ASP A 114 18.75 -11.55 4.33
C ASP A 114 20.05 -10.84 3.83
N LYS A 115 20.18 -10.61 2.53
CA LYS A 115 21.33 -9.96 1.88
C LYS A 115 21.01 -8.54 1.38
N GLY A 116 19.77 -8.09 1.51
CA GLY A 116 19.31 -6.79 1.04
C GLY A 116 18.83 -6.75 -0.41
N THR A 117 18.71 -7.91 -1.08
CA THR A 117 18.03 -7.99 -2.39
C THR A 117 16.56 -7.64 -2.20
N LEU A 118 16.05 -6.69 -2.98
CA LEU A 118 14.63 -6.32 -3.00
C LEU A 118 13.87 -7.10 -4.07
N PHE A 119 12.59 -7.32 -3.78
CA PHE A 119 11.61 -7.95 -4.64
C PHE A 119 10.38 -7.04 -4.70
N ILE A 120 10.18 -6.34 -5.82
CA ILE A 120 9.00 -5.51 -6.07
C ILE A 120 7.95 -6.37 -6.77
N THR A 121 6.78 -6.50 -6.18
CA THR A 121 5.67 -7.31 -6.70
C THR A 121 4.78 -6.48 -7.61
N ASP A 122 4.86 -6.76 -8.92
CA ASP A 122 4.03 -6.19 -9.99
C ASP A 122 2.87 -7.15 -10.28
N ALA A 123 1.91 -7.17 -9.37
CA ALA A 123 0.84 -8.18 -9.35
C ALA A 123 -0.54 -7.68 -8.88
N GLY A 124 -0.70 -6.36 -8.72
CA GLY A 124 -2.01 -5.71 -8.66
C GLY A 124 -2.86 -6.14 -9.85
N ASN A 125 -4.10 -6.50 -9.57
CA ASN A 125 -4.97 -7.25 -10.48
C ASN A 125 -6.43 -7.25 -9.99
N ASN A 126 -6.98 -6.07 -9.70
CA ASN A 126 -8.37 -5.81 -9.25
C ASN A 126 -9.47 -6.64 -9.94
N ASN A 127 -9.31 -6.90 -11.24
CA ASN A 127 -10.27 -7.69 -12.03
C ASN A 127 -9.96 -9.19 -12.11
N SER A 128 -8.82 -9.63 -11.58
CA SER A 128 -8.23 -10.97 -11.73
C SER A 128 -8.05 -11.37 -13.21
N SER A 129 -7.70 -10.41 -14.07
CA SER A 129 -7.60 -10.57 -15.53
C SER A 129 -6.19 -10.45 -16.11
N ARG A 130 -5.21 -9.89 -15.38
CA ARG A 130 -3.80 -9.81 -15.81
C ARG A 130 -3.18 -11.20 -16.00
N ARG A 131 -2.24 -11.28 -16.94
CA ARG A 131 -1.50 -12.51 -17.33
C ARG A 131 0.02 -12.31 -17.37
N ASP A 132 0.45 -11.12 -16.99
CA ASP A 132 1.80 -10.56 -17.10
C ASP A 132 2.44 -10.32 -15.71
N LEU A 133 1.79 -10.84 -14.65
CA LEU A 133 2.18 -10.73 -13.25
C LEU A 133 3.66 -11.10 -13.05
N ALA A 134 4.33 -10.31 -12.22
CA ALA A 134 5.76 -10.45 -12.05
C ALA A 134 6.28 -9.99 -10.70
N ILE A 135 7.53 -10.35 -10.44
CA ILE A 135 8.31 -9.85 -9.32
C ILE A 135 9.66 -9.41 -9.87
N TYR A 136 10.02 -8.16 -9.65
CA TYR A 136 11.30 -7.59 -10.05
C TYR A 136 12.29 -7.75 -8.91
N ARG A 137 13.35 -8.51 -9.16
CA ARG A 137 14.43 -8.77 -8.19
C ARG A 137 15.62 -7.88 -8.51
N LEU A 138 16.04 -7.03 -7.56
CA LEU A 138 17.13 -6.08 -7.72
C LEU A 138 17.99 -5.90 -6.46
N ASN A 139 19.23 -5.45 -6.63
CA ASN A 139 20.10 -5.03 -5.54
C ASN A 139 20.40 -3.52 -5.66
N PRO A 140 19.88 -2.64 -4.79
CA PRO A 140 20.03 -1.18 -4.92
C PRO A 140 21.48 -0.66 -4.99
N GLY A 141 22.47 -1.42 -4.52
CA GLY A 141 23.90 -1.10 -4.67
C GLY A 141 24.52 -1.52 -6.00
N THR A 142 23.74 -2.04 -6.95
CA THR A 142 24.21 -2.58 -8.24
C THR A 142 23.25 -2.21 -9.38
N SER A 143 23.69 -2.36 -10.63
CA SER A 143 22.81 -2.29 -11.79
C SER A 143 22.15 -3.63 -12.15
N GLU A 144 22.35 -4.69 -11.34
CA GLU A 144 21.79 -6.01 -11.62
C GLU A 144 20.31 -6.06 -11.23
N THR A 145 19.47 -6.30 -12.25
CA THR A 145 18.04 -6.50 -12.07
C THR A 145 17.58 -7.71 -12.87
N THR A 146 16.60 -8.44 -12.35
CA THR A 146 16.07 -9.68 -12.92
C THR A 146 14.57 -9.75 -12.73
N LYS A 147 13.87 -10.57 -13.53
CA LYS A 147 12.40 -10.70 -13.50
C LYS A 147 11.98 -12.14 -13.26
N ILE A 148 11.10 -12.34 -12.29
CA ILE A 148 10.30 -13.56 -12.13
C ILE A 148 8.94 -13.27 -12.76
N ARG A 149 8.48 -14.08 -13.71
CA ARG A 149 7.09 -14.01 -14.19
C ARG A 149 6.33 -15.16 -13.55
N PHE A 150 5.06 -14.95 -13.19
CA PHE A 150 4.30 -16.04 -12.60
C PHE A 150 2.83 -16.06 -13.00
N ALA A 151 2.24 -17.25 -12.90
CA ALA A 151 0.80 -17.45 -12.92
C ALA A 151 0.39 -18.32 -11.72
N TYR A 152 -0.82 -18.16 -11.21
CA TYR A 152 -1.32 -18.97 -10.10
C TYR A 152 -1.69 -20.38 -10.54
N ALA A 153 -1.28 -21.38 -9.73
CA ALA A 153 -1.48 -22.80 -10.02
C ALA A 153 -2.96 -23.20 -10.21
N ASP A 154 -3.91 -22.49 -9.61
CA ASP A 154 -5.35 -22.76 -9.62
C ASP A 154 -6.18 -21.76 -10.46
N GLN A 155 -5.59 -20.67 -10.98
CA GLN A 155 -6.33 -19.79 -11.88
C GLN A 155 -6.54 -20.45 -13.24
N ARG A 156 -7.80 -20.51 -13.72
CA ARG A 156 -8.17 -21.12 -15.01
C ARG A 156 -8.82 -20.14 -15.99
N ALA A 157 -9.35 -19.03 -15.49
CA ALA A 157 -10.03 -18.01 -16.27
C ALA A 157 -9.52 -16.61 -15.90
N PHE A 158 -9.55 -15.70 -16.88
CA PHE A 158 -8.98 -14.36 -16.82
C PHE A 158 -9.96 -13.39 -17.52
N PRO A 159 -10.88 -12.75 -16.78
CA PRO A 159 -11.15 -12.93 -15.35
C PRO A 159 -11.89 -14.24 -15.04
N PRO A 160 -11.79 -14.78 -13.81
CA PRO A 160 -12.68 -15.82 -13.31
C PRO A 160 -14.07 -15.24 -12.98
N GLY A 161 -15.00 -16.11 -12.58
CA GLY A 161 -16.33 -15.67 -12.13
C GLY A 161 -16.22 -14.71 -10.94
N LYS A 162 -17.15 -13.75 -10.80
CA LYS A 162 -17.06 -12.70 -9.76
C LYS A 162 -16.86 -13.25 -8.34
N LYS A 163 -17.41 -14.43 -8.02
CA LYS A 163 -17.30 -15.10 -6.72
C LYS A 163 -15.95 -15.80 -6.47
N GLU A 164 -15.08 -15.84 -7.47
CA GLU A 164 -13.78 -16.54 -7.51
C GLU A 164 -12.60 -15.58 -7.71
N ARG A 165 -12.84 -14.26 -7.76
CA ARG A 165 -11.83 -13.21 -7.90
C ARG A 165 -11.02 -13.02 -6.62
N ASN A 166 -10.08 -13.94 -6.41
CA ASN A 166 -9.12 -13.93 -5.31
C ASN A 166 -7.74 -14.34 -5.88
N PHE A 167 -7.24 -13.48 -6.77
CA PHE A 167 -5.99 -13.59 -7.56
C PHE A 167 -5.32 -12.22 -7.74
N ASP A 168 -5.67 -11.30 -6.85
CA ASP A 168 -5.17 -9.93 -6.76
C ASP A 168 -4.08 -9.93 -5.69
N CYS A 169 -2.80 -9.80 -6.06
CA CYS A 169 -1.70 -9.98 -5.11
C CYS A 169 -1.10 -8.65 -4.75
N GLU A 170 -1.40 -8.21 -3.53
CA GLU A 170 -1.02 -6.89 -3.07
C GLU A 170 0.09 -6.96 -2.04
N ALA A 171 0.15 -8.02 -1.24
CA ALA A 171 1.16 -8.20 -0.20
C ALA A 171 2.16 -9.33 -0.50
N SER A 172 3.43 -9.15 -0.12
CA SER A 172 4.46 -10.18 -0.30
C SER A 172 5.57 -10.16 0.75
N ILE A 173 6.10 -11.34 1.11
CA ILE A 173 7.31 -11.48 1.92
C ILE A 173 8.31 -12.44 1.27
N TRP A 174 9.59 -12.30 1.61
CA TRP A 174 10.61 -13.31 1.33
C TRP A 174 10.94 -14.06 2.62
N HIS A 175 11.13 -15.37 2.52
CA HIS A 175 11.67 -16.19 3.61
C HIS A 175 12.35 -17.45 3.05
N ALA A 176 13.59 -17.72 3.49
CA ALA A 176 14.33 -18.95 3.19
C ALA A 176 14.38 -19.34 1.69
N GLY A 177 14.70 -18.37 0.82
CA GLY A 177 14.83 -18.57 -0.64
C GLY A 177 13.51 -18.67 -1.40
N LYS A 178 12.40 -18.26 -0.78
CA LYS A 178 11.06 -18.27 -1.38
C LYS A 178 10.34 -16.96 -1.14
N LEU A 179 9.54 -16.59 -2.12
CA LEU A 179 8.55 -15.55 -2.01
C LEU A 179 7.22 -16.17 -1.59
N TYR A 180 6.50 -15.46 -0.74
CA TYR A 180 5.16 -15.77 -0.28
C TYR A 180 4.27 -14.59 -0.66
N LEU A 181 3.17 -14.88 -1.37
CA LEU A 181 2.29 -13.89 -1.98
C LEU A 181 0.91 -13.99 -1.34
N PHE A 182 0.35 -12.88 -0.91
CA PHE A 182 -0.92 -12.81 -0.20
C PHE A 182 -1.91 -11.99 -1.02
N THR A 183 -3.10 -12.55 -1.23
CA THR A 183 -4.09 -11.89 -2.09
C THR A 183 -5.11 -11.05 -1.34
N LYS A 184 -5.59 -10.00 -2.02
CA LYS A 184 -6.80 -9.24 -1.68
C LYS A 184 -8.02 -9.96 -2.27
N ASP A 185 -8.99 -10.31 -1.42
CA ASP A 185 -10.18 -11.07 -1.82
C ASP A 185 -11.28 -10.17 -2.39
N ARG A 186 -11.07 -9.73 -3.64
CA ARG A 186 -12.01 -8.95 -4.46
C ARG A 186 -13.34 -9.65 -4.77
N ALA A 187 -13.58 -10.84 -4.23
CA ALA A 187 -14.83 -11.58 -4.38
C ALA A 187 -15.70 -11.56 -3.11
N GLN A 188 -15.12 -11.89 -1.96
CA GLN A 188 -15.86 -12.11 -0.72
C GLN A 188 -15.32 -11.32 0.48
N GLN A 189 -14.09 -10.78 0.41
CA GLN A 189 -13.42 -10.03 1.49
C GLN A 189 -13.38 -10.80 2.83
N ARG A 190 -13.18 -12.13 2.76
CA ARG A 190 -13.14 -13.02 3.95
C ARG A 190 -11.83 -13.79 4.10
N THR A 191 -10.99 -13.78 3.08
CA THR A 191 -9.81 -14.63 3.02
C THR A 191 -8.63 -13.92 2.37
N SER A 192 -7.42 -14.37 2.66
CA SER A 192 -6.25 -14.09 1.82
C SER A 192 -5.63 -15.42 1.41
N LYS A 193 -5.56 -15.72 0.11
CA LYS A 193 -4.86 -16.91 -0.37
C LYS A 193 -3.36 -16.64 -0.27
N VAL A 194 -2.63 -17.63 0.23
CA VAL A 194 -1.17 -17.58 0.33
C VAL A 194 -0.59 -18.50 -0.73
N TYR A 195 0.16 -17.92 -1.67
CA TYR A 195 0.93 -18.65 -2.66
C TYR A 195 2.41 -18.61 -2.33
N THR A 196 3.20 -19.50 -2.93
CA THR A 196 4.66 -19.45 -2.82
C THR A 196 5.36 -19.91 -4.09
N LEU A 197 6.53 -19.33 -4.36
CA LEU A 197 7.44 -19.65 -5.46
C LEU A 197 8.91 -19.39 -5.06
N PRO A 198 9.89 -20.13 -5.60
CA PRO A 198 11.32 -19.82 -5.47
C PRO A 198 11.69 -18.41 -5.93
N ASP A 199 12.64 -17.77 -5.26
CA ASP A 199 13.11 -16.40 -5.55
C ASP A 199 13.99 -16.24 -6.81
N GLN A 200 13.97 -17.23 -7.70
CA GLN A 200 14.83 -17.33 -8.88
C GLN A 200 14.16 -16.75 -10.14
N PRO A 201 14.93 -16.13 -11.06
CA PRO A 201 14.38 -15.54 -12.28
C PRO A 201 13.81 -16.58 -13.26
N GLY A 202 12.91 -16.12 -14.12
CA GLY A 202 12.27 -16.94 -15.16
C GLY A 202 10.75 -17.06 -14.99
N ASP A 203 10.15 -17.92 -15.81
CA ASP A 203 8.71 -18.16 -15.81
C ASP A 203 8.35 -19.27 -14.81
N GLN A 204 7.46 -18.96 -13.87
CA GLN A 204 7.13 -19.82 -12.73
C GLN A 204 5.61 -20.02 -12.55
N THR A 205 5.24 -20.99 -11.72
CA THR A 205 3.86 -21.21 -11.27
C THR A 205 3.78 -21.05 -9.76
N ALA A 206 3.04 -20.03 -9.30
CA ALA A 206 2.83 -19.76 -7.89
C ALA A 206 1.90 -20.82 -7.29
N ARG A 207 2.41 -21.65 -6.37
CA ARG A 207 1.64 -22.75 -5.78
C ARG A 207 0.82 -22.27 -4.59
N LEU A 208 -0.49 -22.53 -4.60
CA LEU A 208 -1.35 -22.29 -3.44
C LEU A 208 -0.86 -23.13 -2.25
N LEU A 209 -0.55 -22.45 -1.15
CA LEU A 209 -0.02 -23.03 0.09
C LEU A 209 -1.13 -23.18 1.15
N THR A 210 -1.91 -22.11 1.38
CA THR A 210 -3.01 -22.07 2.34
C THR A 210 -3.97 -20.91 2.01
N SER A 211 -5.03 -20.74 2.78
CA SER A 211 -5.89 -19.56 2.78
C SER A 211 -6.10 -19.09 4.22
N LEU A 212 -5.75 -17.85 4.52
CA LEU A 212 -5.91 -17.24 5.85
C LEU A 212 -7.33 -16.68 5.97
N SER A 213 -7.98 -16.89 7.12
CA SER A 213 -9.28 -16.29 7.43
C SER A 213 -9.09 -14.87 7.97
N ILE A 214 -8.95 -13.91 7.05
CA ILE A 214 -8.76 -12.48 7.35
C ILE A 214 -9.98 -11.72 6.81
N PRO A 215 -10.83 -11.13 7.67
CA PRO A 215 -11.94 -10.30 7.23
C PRO A 215 -11.41 -8.95 6.74
N GLY A 216 -11.79 -8.53 5.53
CA GLY A 216 -11.31 -7.30 4.90
C GLY A 216 -10.42 -7.55 3.70
N GLU A 217 -9.69 -6.51 3.30
CA GLU A 217 -8.82 -6.47 2.12
C GLU A 217 -7.37 -6.29 2.58
N VAL A 218 -6.50 -7.26 2.26
CA VAL A 218 -5.06 -7.24 2.61
C VAL A 218 -4.33 -6.24 1.72
N THR A 219 -3.48 -5.39 2.32
CA THR A 219 -2.68 -4.37 1.63
C THR A 219 -1.19 -4.70 1.63
N ASP A 220 -0.57 -4.98 2.79
CA ASP A 220 0.83 -5.46 2.88
C ASP A 220 1.00 -6.66 3.82
N ALA A 221 2.18 -7.27 3.81
CA ALA A 221 2.60 -8.29 4.75
C ALA A 221 4.06 -8.12 5.19
N SER A 222 4.34 -8.42 6.46
CA SER A 222 5.68 -8.33 7.03
C SER A 222 5.97 -9.53 7.92
N LEU A 223 7.21 -10.01 7.93
CA LEU A 223 7.67 -11.09 8.81
C LEU A 223 8.66 -10.52 9.84
N SER A 224 8.47 -10.87 11.12
CA SER A 224 9.38 -10.45 12.18
C SER A 224 10.81 -10.97 11.95
N PRO A 225 11.85 -10.26 12.41
CA PRO A 225 13.25 -10.69 12.28
C PRO A 225 13.51 -12.12 12.78
N ASN A 226 12.80 -12.56 13.82
CA ASN A 226 12.91 -13.93 14.35
C ASN A 226 12.08 -15.00 13.59
N GLY A 227 11.37 -14.64 12.52
CA GLY A 227 10.57 -15.54 11.69
C GLY A 227 9.30 -16.12 12.32
N GLN A 228 8.91 -15.67 13.51
CA GLN A 228 7.81 -16.24 14.31
C GLN A 228 6.49 -15.48 14.21
N ARG A 229 6.50 -14.22 13.76
CA ARG A 229 5.32 -13.36 13.69
C ARG A 229 5.12 -12.82 12.29
N LEU A 230 4.01 -13.21 11.68
CA LEU A 230 3.53 -12.66 10.41
C LEU A 230 2.52 -11.53 10.73
N ALA A 231 2.78 -10.35 10.21
CA ALA A 231 1.83 -9.25 10.13
C ALA A 231 1.22 -9.22 8.72
N LEU A 232 -0.09 -8.96 8.62
CA LEU A 232 -0.72 -8.46 7.41
C LEU A 232 -1.46 -7.17 7.74
N LEU A 233 -1.30 -6.15 6.89
CA LEU A 233 -2.17 -4.99 6.92
C LEU A 233 -3.47 -5.29 6.17
N GLY A 234 -4.54 -4.64 6.60
CA GLY A 234 -5.59 -4.17 5.72
C GLY A 234 -5.82 -2.68 6.00
N ARG A 235 -6.72 -2.02 5.26
CA ARG A 235 -7.00 -0.59 5.47
C ARG A 235 -7.42 -0.29 6.91
N GLU A 236 -6.61 0.48 7.64
CA GLU A 236 -6.77 0.79 9.07
C GLU A 236 -6.82 -0.45 9.99
N GLU A 237 -6.26 -1.58 9.57
CA GLU A 237 -6.30 -2.85 10.30
C GLU A 237 -4.96 -3.57 10.28
N LEU A 238 -4.65 -4.30 11.35
CA LEU A 238 -3.47 -5.13 11.46
C LEU A 238 -3.85 -6.52 11.96
N PHE A 239 -3.42 -7.54 11.23
CA PHE A 239 -3.63 -8.96 11.54
C PHE A 239 -2.29 -9.59 11.91
N ILE A 240 -2.15 -10.02 13.17
CA ILE A 240 -0.95 -10.67 13.68
C ILE A 240 -1.19 -12.17 13.82
N LEU A 241 -0.36 -12.97 13.16
CA LEU A 241 -0.33 -14.42 13.27
C LEU A 241 1.01 -14.82 13.93
N ASP A 242 0.93 -15.34 15.16
CA ASP A 242 2.08 -15.80 15.94
C ASP A 242 2.26 -17.32 15.80
N GLY A 243 3.51 -17.78 15.65
CA GLY A 243 3.89 -19.20 15.60
C GLY A 243 5.32 -19.42 16.13
N SER A 244 5.83 -20.66 16.04
CA SER A 244 7.24 -20.97 16.29
C SER A 244 8.13 -20.80 15.05
N ASP A 245 7.50 -20.61 13.89
CA ASP A 245 8.08 -20.36 12.58
C ASP A 245 6.97 -19.83 11.63
N LEU A 246 7.33 -19.39 10.41
CA LEU A 246 6.36 -18.97 9.40
C LEU A 246 5.33 -20.08 9.06
N ALA A 247 5.73 -21.36 9.10
CA ALA A 247 4.88 -22.49 8.72
C ALA A 247 3.77 -22.80 9.76
N SER A 248 3.98 -22.43 11.02
CA SER A 248 3.00 -22.47 12.10
C SER A 248 2.23 -21.16 12.22
N ALA A 249 2.87 -20.00 12.01
CA ALA A 249 2.19 -18.71 11.92
C ALA A 249 1.10 -18.71 10.83
N LEU A 250 1.39 -19.25 9.63
CA LEU A 250 0.41 -19.44 8.54
C LEU A 250 -0.76 -20.40 8.85
N LYS A 251 -0.81 -20.99 10.05
CA LYS A 251 -1.91 -21.83 10.56
C LYS A 251 -2.58 -21.24 11.82
N ALA A 252 -2.04 -20.15 12.36
CA ALA A 252 -2.56 -19.51 13.56
C ALA A 252 -3.86 -18.75 13.27
N THR A 253 -4.68 -18.56 14.29
CA THR A 253 -5.82 -17.64 14.24
C THR A 253 -5.29 -16.20 14.34
N PRO A 254 -5.60 -15.31 13.38
CA PRO A 254 -5.10 -13.93 13.43
C PRO A 254 -5.67 -13.16 14.64
N ARG A 255 -4.80 -12.46 15.38
CA ARG A 255 -5.19 -11.39 16.30
C ARG A 255 -5.38 -10.10 15.48
N ARG A 256 -6.56 -9.49 15.58
CA ARG A 256 -6.93 -8.27 14.85
C ARG A 256 -6.76 -7.04 15.75
N PHE A 257 -6.04 -6.05 15.27
CA PHE A 257 -5.88 -4.73 15.88
C PHE A 257 -6.45 -3.67 14.95
N SER A 258 -7.15 -2.69 15.50
CA SER A 258 -7.58 -1.52 14.74
C SER A 258 -6.47 -0.48 14.73
N LEU A 259 -6.23 0.10 13.56
CA LEU A 259 -5.35 1.26 13.30
C LEU A 259 -6.20 2.46 12.83
N LYS A 260 -7.45 2.57 13.30
CA LYS A 260 -8.40 3.62 12.90
C LYS A 260 -7.80 5.02 13.08
N GLY A 261 -7.95 5.88 12.07
CA GLY A 261 -7.33 7.20 12.01
C GLY A 261 -5.93 7.21 11.39
N ALA A 262 -5.41 6.05 10.96
CA ALA A 262 -4.18 5.99 10.19
C ALA A 262 -4.38 6.45 8.72
N GLY A 263 -5.57 6.25 8.15
CA GLY A 263 -5.79 6.41 6.71
C GLY A 263 -5.56 5.10 5.94
N GLN A 264 -5.20 5.20 4.66
CA GLN A 264 -5.03 4.04 3.80
C GLN A 264 -3.67 3.37 4.02
N THR A 265 -3.57 2.50 5.02
CA THR A 265 -2.34 1.77 5.39
C THR A 265 -1.94 0.73 4.34
N GLU A 266 -0.86 1.02 3.60
CA GLU A 266 -0.40 0.21 2.45
C GLU A 266 1.00 -0.40 2.63
N GLY A 267 1.85 0.05 3.56
CA GLY A 267 3.19 -0.54 3.74
C GLY A 267 3.50 -0.93 5.19
N ALA A 268 4.16 -2.07 5.42
CA ALA A 268 4.54 -2.54 6.75
C ALA A 268 5.92 -3.21 6.80
N VAL A 269 6.80 -2.72 7.67
CA VAL A 269 8.10 -3.32 7.93
C VAL A 269 8.42 -3.40 9.42
N PHE A 270 8.72 -4.60 9.92
CA PHE A 270 9.18 -4.77 11.30
C PHE A 270 10.50 -4.03 11.55
N LEU A 271 10.60 -3.32 12.67
CA LEU A 271 11.81 -2.70 13.21
C LEU A 271 12.52 -3.63 14.20
N ASP A 272 11.72 -4.35 14.98
CA ASP A 272 12.10 -5.44 15.89
C ASP A 272 10.95 -6.48 15.90
N ASP A 273 10.96 -7.48 16.79
CA ASP A 273 9.92 -8.52 16.83
C ASP A 273 8.55 -8.04 17.36
N GLN A 274 8.43 -6.81 17.86
CA GLN A 274 7.21 -6.22 18.44
C GLN A 274 6.80 -4.88 17.78
N THR A 275 7.71 -4.16 17.13
CA THR A 275 7.45 -2.83 16.56
C THR A 275 7.45 -2.85 15.04
N LEU A 276 6.38 -2.33 14.43
CA LEU A 276 6.28 -2.07 12.98
C LEU A 276 6.52 -0.59 12.67
N MET A 277 7.15 -0.30 11.53
CA MET A 277 6.93 0.94 10.79
C MET A 277 5.83 0.67 9.75
N ILE A 278 4.88 1.59 9.64
CA ILE A 278 3.73 1.51 8.73
C ILE A 278 3.69 2.77 7.87
N SER A 279 3.50 2.63 6.56
CA SER A 279 3.18 3.73 5.64
C SER A 279 1.73 3.69 5.19
N THR A 280 1.27 4.82 4.66
CA THR A 280 -0.05 4.98 4.06
C THR A 280 0.06 5.56 2.65
N GLU A 281 -0.98 5.36 1.83
CA GLU A 281 -1.07 5.92 0.46
C GLU A 281 -0.94 7.46 0.50
N GLU A 282 -1.52 8.10 1.53
CA GLU A 282 -1.42 9.54 1.80
C GLU A 282 0.01 9.99 2.22
N GLY A 283 0.94 9.04 2.35
CA GLY A 283 2.35 9.26 2.64
C GLY A 283 2.68 9.37 4.12
N PHE A 284 1.74 9.14 5.05
CA PHE A 284 2.04 9.21 6.47
C PHE A 284 2.86 8.01 6.94
N LEU A 285 3.73 8.24 7.94
CA LEU A 285 4.50 7.18 8.60
C LEU A 285 4.11 7.06 10.06
N TYR A 286 3.89 5.82 10.50
CA TYR A 286 3.56 5.47 11.88
C TYR A 286 4.52 4.41 12.41
N GLN A 287 4.90 4.51 13.69
CA GLN A 287 5.40 3.36 14.43
C GLN A 287 4.23 2.74 15.20
N TYR A 288 4.09 1.41 15.12
CA TYR A 288 3.13 0.65 15.90
C TYR A 288 3.83 -0.37 16.78
N LYS A 289 3.76 -0.18 18.10
CA LYS A 289 4.22 -1.19 19.07
C LYS A 289 3.07 -2.13 19.40
N ILE A 290 3.15 -3.37 18.90
CA ILE A 290 2.10 -4.37 19.03
C ILE A 290 1.88 -4.72 20.52
N PRO A 291 0.64 -4.62 21.04
CA PRO A 291 0.30 -5.08 22.39
C PRO A 291 0.62 -6.56 22.60
N GLN A 292 1.01 -6.92 23.82
CA GLN A 292 1.26 -8.32 24.20
C GLN A 292 -0.07 -9.09 24.23
#